data_AF-A0A1J4VIJ1-F1
#
_entry.id   AF-A0A1J4VIJ1-F1
#
_cell.length_a   1.000
_cell.length_b   1.000
_cell.length_c   1.000
_cell.angle_alpha   90.00
_cell.angle_beta   90.00
_cell.angle_gamma   90.00
#
_symmetry.space_group_name_H-M   'P 1'
#
loop_
_entity.id
_entity.type
_entity.pdbx_description
1 polymer ?
#
loop_
_entity_poly.entity_id
_entity_poly.type
_entity_poly.pdbx_seq_one_letter_code
_entity_poly.pdbx_strand_id
1 'polypeptide(L)'
;MIVSKNHFTKPERKELRRLTGLAYGFAYRKANHGSLTYEREIAKALELLEGNFKQWRKNKISTFELSEFIHKFHNGVARELWSFYTTGPAELNVKHAIVKGIILKNEISPGILEKL
;
A
#
# COMPACT_ATOMS: atom_id res chain seq x y z
N MET A 1 22.75 -16.93 -11.57
CA MET A 1 22.05 -15.76 -10.99
C MET A 1 22.06 -14.64 -12.01
N ILE A 2 20.96 -14.41 -12.72
CA ILE A 2 20.86 -13.29 -13.66
C ILE A 2 20.52 -12.06 -12.82
N VAL A 3 21.50 -11.18 -12.66
CA VAL A 3 21.28 -9.82 -12.19
C VAL A 3 20.41 -9.16 -13.26
N SER A 4 19.12 -8.99 -12.99
CA SER A 4 18.22 -8.25 -13.87
C SER A 4 18.80 -6.85 -14.06
N LYS A 5 19.33 -6.58 -15.26
CA LYS A 5 19.68 -5.23 -15.68
C LYS A 5 18.36 -4.46 -15.72
N ASN A 6 18.16 -3.60 -14.73
CA ASN A 6 16.93 -2.84 -14.54
C ASN A 6 16.56 -2.09 -15.84
N HIS A 7 15.55 -2.60 -16.56
CA HIS A 7 15.12 -2.16 -17.90
C HIS A 7 14.31 -0.87 -17.89
N PHE A 8 14.09 -0.30 -16.71
CA PHE A 8 13.49 1.01 -16.53
C PHE A 8 14.53 2.12 -16.58
N THR A 9 14.24 3.18 -17.32
CA THR A 9 15.00 4.43 -17.34
C THR A 9 14.96 5.14 -15.99
N LYS A 10 15.84 6.13 -15.77
CA LYS A 10 15.84 6.92 -14.51
C LYS A 10 14.49 7.60 -14.24
N PRO A 11 13.80 8.23 -15.24
CA PRO A 11 12.45 8.75 -15.05
C PRO A 11 11.43 7.67 -14.69
N GLU A 12 11.43 6.53 -15.37
CA GLU A 12 10.50 5.43 -15.09
C GLU A 12 10.68 4.85 -13.68
N ARG A 13 11.91 4.73 -13.21
CA ARG A 13 12.18 4.33 -11.80
C ARG A 13 11.68 5.35 -10.79
N LYS A 14 11.74 6.64 -11.12
CA LYS A 14 11.18 7.70 -10.26
C LYS A 14 9.66 7.58 -10.21
N GLU A 15 9.03 7.29 -11.35
CA GLU A 15 7.59 7.11 -11.44
C GLU A 15 7.11 5.83 -10.75
N LEU A 16 7.79 4.70 -10.94
CA LEU A 16 7.53 3.47 -10.16
C LEU A 16 7.57 3.73 -8.67
N ARG A 17 8.58 4.47 -8.18
CA ARG A 17 8.66 4.85 -6.77
C ARG A 17 7.57 5.82 -6.33
N ARG A 18 7.06 6.69 -7.22
CA ARG A 18 5.91 7.55 -6.93
C ARG A 18 4.63 6.69 -6.77
N LEU A 19 4.47 5.69 -7.64
CA LEU A 19 3.34 4.77 -7.59
C LEU A 19 3.38 3.89 -6.32
N THR A 20 4.56 3.41 -5.91
CA THR A 20 4.69 2.45 -4.78
C THR A 20 5.01 3.07 -3.43
N GLY A 21 5.69 4.22 -3.43
CA GLY A 21 6.31 4.82 -2.25
C GLY A 21 7.64 4.16 -1.92
N LEU A 22 8.71 4.94 -1.81
CA LEU A 22 9.72 4.64 -0.80
C LEU A 22 9.27 5.40 0.45
N ALA A 23 8.57 4.69 1.33
CA ALA A 23 8.35 5.14 2.69
C ALA A 23 9.67 4.99 3.46
N TYR A 24 10.57 5.97 3.32
CA TYR A 24 11.34 6.48 4.45
C TYR A 24 11.79 7.90 4.14
N GLY A 25 11.35 8.81 5.00
CA GLY A 25 11.29 10.23 4.71
C GLY A 25 12.64 10.93 4.73
N PHE A 26 12.65 12.10 4.10
CA PHE A 26 13.19 13.24 4.79
C PHE A 26 12.04 13.89 5.57
N ALA A 27 11.97 13.54 6.86
CA ALA A 27 11.28 14.27 7.91
C ALA A 27 9.74 14.30 7.88
N TYR A 28 9.18 14.27 9.10
CA TYR A 28 7.92 14.89 9.50
C TYR A 28 7.90 16.40 9.16
N ARG A 29 8.04 16.76 7.88
CA ARG A 29 8.01 18.15 7.43
C ARG A 29 7.50 18.23 5.99
N LYS A 30 6.23 18.59 5.88
CA LYS A 30 5.58 19.16 4.68
C LYS A 30 5.73 18.34 3.38
N ALA A 31 4.97 17.24 3.25
CA ALA A 31 4.23 16.92 2.03
C ALA A 31 3.37 15.66 2.25
N ASN A 32 2.06 15.80 2.11
CA ASN A 32 1.06 14.74 2.17
C ASN A 32 1.18 13.76 0.99
N HIS A 33 2.22 12.94 0.93
CA HIS A 33 2.34 11.93 -0.12
C HIS A 33 2.76 10.58 0.47
N GLY A 34 1.83 9.96 1.21
CA GLY A 34 1.78 8.49 1.21
C GLY A 34 1.62 8.02 -0.24
N SER A 35 2.14 6.84 -0.60
CA SER A 35 1.97 6.37 -1.97
C SER A 35 0.51 6.12 -2.28
N LEU A 36 0.12 6.37 -3.53
CA LEU A 36 -1.27 6.17 -3.95
C LEU A 36 -1.72 4.72 -3.70
N THR A 37 -0.83 3.73 -3.85
CA THR A 37 -1.15 2.32 -3.56
C THR A 37 -1.28 2.03 -2.08
N TYR A 38 -0.25 2.34 -1.29
CA TYR A 38 -0.23 2.02 0.13
C TYR A 38 -1.34 2.76 0.87
N GLU A 39 -1.55 4.04 0.53
CA GLU A 39 -2.63 4.85 1.08
C GLU A 39 -4.01 4.26 0.77
N ARG A 40 -4.26 3.85 -0.49
CA ARG A 40 -5.53 3.22 -0.87
C ARG A 40 -5.75 1.88 -0.17
N GLU A 41 -4.71 1.07 0.00
CA GLU A 41 -4.82 -0.22 0.71
C GLU A 41 -5.04 -0.06 2.21
N ILE A 42 -4.26 0.80 2.86
CA ILE A 42 -4.44 1.05 4.29
C ILE A 42 -5.80 1.71 4.56
N ALA A 43 -6.27 2.58 3.66
CA ALA A 43 -7.62 3.15 3.74
C ALA A 43 -8.70 2.07 3.69
N LYS A 44 -8.64 1.12 2.75
CA LYS A 44 -9.58 -0.03 2.70
C LYS A 44 -9.53 -0.86 3.97
N ALA A 45 -8.33 -1.12 4.51
CA ALA A 45 -8.19 -1.85 5.77
C ALA A 45 -8.79 -1.09 6.97
N LEU A 46 -8.65 0.25 6.98
CA LEU A 46 -9.25 1.12 7.99
C LEU A 46 -10.78 1.19 7.86
N GLU A 47 -11.35 1.15 6.66
CA GLU A 47 -12.80 1.07 6.45
C GLU A 47 -13.39 -0.20 7.06
N LEU A 48 -12.69 -1.34 6.95
CA LEU A 48 -13.10 -2.58 7.62
C LEU A 48 -13.05 -2.44 9.15
N LEU A 49 -12.01 -1.81 9.68
CA LEU A 49 -11.89 -1.56 11.12
C LEU A 49 -12.98 -0.61 11.62
N GLU A 50 -13.32 0.42 10.85
CA GLU A 50 -14.42 1.34 11.12
C GLU A 50 -15.77 0.60 11.18
N GLY A 51 -15.99 -0.37 10.29
CA GLY A 51 -17.12 -1.28 10.34
C GLY A 51 -17.23 -2.03 11.67
N ASN A 52 -16.10 -2.48 12.24
CA ASN A 52 -16.08 -3.12 13.55
C ASN A 52 -16.43 -2.13 14.68
N PHE A 53 -15.92 -0.90 14.63
CA PHE A 53 -16.34 0.15 15.57
C PHE A 53 -17.85 0.41 15.51
N LYS A 54 -18.43 0.46 14.30
CA LYS A 54 -19.89 0.61 14.12
C LYS A 54 -20.67 -0.57 14.72
N GLN A 55 -20.16 -1.79 14.60
CA GLN A 55 -20.78 -2.98 15.21
C GLN A 55 -20.73 -2.94 16.74
N TRP A 56 -19.58 -2.56 17.30
CA TRP A 56 -19.41 -2.40 18.74
C TRP A 56 -20.36 -1.34 19.33
N ARG A 57 -20.47 -0.17 18.68
CA ARG A 57 -21.43 0.88 19.11
C ARG A 57 -22.89 0.43 19.10
N LYS A 58 -23.22 -0.61 18.31
CA LYS A 58 -24.54 -1.24 18.25
C LYS A 58 -24.67 -2.44 19.19
N ASN A 59 -23.71 -2.64 20.10
CA ASN A 59 -23.60 -3.78 21.01
C ASN A 59 -23.63 -5.15 20.29
N LYS A 60 -23.22 -5.20 19.01
CA LYS A 60 -23.19 -6.45 18.23
C LYS A 60 -21.93 -7.28 18.45
N ILE A 61 -20.85 -6.63 18.85
CA ILE A 61 -19.60 -7.25 19.28
C ILE A 61 -19.18 -6.63 20.62
N SER A 62 -18.47 -7.40 21.42
CA SER A 62 -17.94 -6.97 22.71
C SER A 62 -16.71 -6.06 22.55
N THR A 63 -16.35 -5.37 23.62
CA THR A 63 -15.10 -4.59 23.69
C THR A 63 -13.87 -5.47 23.50
N PHE A 64 -13.89 -6.73 23.96
CA PHE A 64 -12.81 -7.68 23.75
C PHE A 64 -12.64 -8.03 22.27
N GLU A 65 -13.75 -8.32 21.57
CA GLU A 65 -13.72 -8.58 20.12
C GLU A 65 -13.22 -7.36 19.33
N LEU A 66 -13.67 -6.15 19.67
CA LEU A 66 -13.16 -4.93 19.03
C LEU A 66 -11.65 -4.77 19.28
N SER A 67 -11.19 -4.99 20.52
CA SER A 67 -9.76 -4.93 20.85
C SER A 67 -8.96 -5.91 20.01
N GLU A 68 -9.44 -7.15 19.85
CA GLU A 68 -8.80 -8.16 18.99
C GLU A 68 -8.76 -7.73 17.52
N PHE A 69 -9.82 -7.11 16.99
CA PHE A 69 -9.81 -6.58 15.62
C PHE A 69 -8.79 -5.45 15.43
N ILE A 70 -8.65 -4.56 16.43
CA ILE A 70 -7.62 -3.51 16.43
C ILE A 70 -6.22 -4.13 16.44
N HIS A 71 -5.99 -5.14 17.30
CA HIS A 71 -4.70 -5.85 17.34
C HIS A 71 -4.38 -6.54 16.02
N LYS A 72 -5.35 -7.24 15.41
CA LYS A 72 -5.19 -7.88 14.09
C LYS A 72 -4.90 -6.88 12.98
N PHE A 73 -5.55 -5.73 12.99
CA PHE A 73 -5.27 -4.65 12.05
C PHE A 73 -3.83 -4.14 12.23
N HIS A 74 -3.43 -3.77 13.45
CA HIS A 74 -2.13 -3.16 13.71
C HIS A 74 -0.97 -4.13 13.48
N ASN A 75 -1.05 -5.34 14.06
CA ASN A 75 0.04 -6.32 14.04
C ASN A 75 0.07 -7.17 12.77
N GLY A 76 -1.08 -7.36 12.13
CA GLY A 76 -1.20 -8.09 10.87
C GLY A 76 -1.24 -7.12 9.69
N VAL A 77 -2.44 -6.73 9.27
CA VAL A 77 -2.69 -6.06 7.99
C VAL A 77 -1.81 -4.82 7.78
N ALA A 78 -1.78 -3.88 8.72
CA ALA A 78 -1.01 -2.65 8.59
C ALA A 78 0.50 -2.93 8.52
N ARG A 79 0.98 -3.87 9.34
CA ARG A 79 2.39 -4.28 9.37
C ARG A 79 2.81 -4.99 8.09
N GLU A 80 1.97 -5.89 7.57
CA GLU A 80 2.21 -6.63 6.33
C GLU A 80 2.26 -5.69 5.13
N LEU A 81 1.29 -4.77 5.01
CA LEU A 81 1.28 -3.75 3.97
C LEU A 81 2.53 -2.87 4.06
N TRP A 82 2.88 -2.39 5.26
CA TRP A 82 4.08 -1.59 5.46
C TRP A 82 5.34 -2.35 5.03
N SER A 83 5.48 -3.61 5.46
CA SER A 83 6.63 -4.45 5.09
C SER A 83 6.71 -4.66 3.58
N PHE A 84 5.59 -4.98 2.94
CA PHE A 84 5.51 -5.20 1.49
C PHE A 84 5.97 -3.97 0.71
N TYR A 85 5.44 -2.79 1.05
CA TYR A 85 5.74 -1.56 0.33
C TYR A 85 7.11 -0.95 0.65
N THR A 86 7.70 -1.27 1.80
CA THR A 86 9.03 -0.76 2.20
C THR A 86 10.19 -1.65 1.78
N THR A 87 9.99 -2.97 1.71
CA THR A 87 11.07 -3.94 1.45
C THR A 87 11.02 -4.53 0.05
N GLY A 88 9.85 -4.51 -0.61
CA GLY A 88 9.66 -5.07 -1.94
C GLY A 88 10.25 -4.21 -3.07
N PRO A 89 10.70 -4.83 -4.19
CA PRO A 89 11.01 -4.10 -5.42
C PRO A 89 9.79 -3.31 -5.91
N ALA A 90 9.98 -2.03 -6.25
CA ALA A 90 8.89 -1.16 -6.71
C ALA A 90 8.10 -1.77 -7.90
N GLU A 91 8.79 -2.44 -8.82
CA GLU A 91 8.12 -3.15 -9.93
C GLU A 91 7.08 -4.18 -9.43
N LEU A 92 7.45 -5.02 -8.46
CA LEU A 92 6.54 -6.03 -7.90
C LEU A 92 5.38 -5.38 -7.15
N ASN A 93 5.64 -4.27 -6.45
CA ASN A 93 4.62 -3.54 -5.72
C ASN A 93 3.58 -2.92 -6.67
N VAL A 94 4.01 -2.34 -7.82
CA VAL A 94 3.08 -1.85 -8.85
C VAL A 94 2.28 -3.00 -9.46
N LYS A 95 2.92 -4.11 -9.81
CA LYS A 95 2.23 -5.30 -10.35
C LYS A 95 1.14 -5.80 -9.40
N HIS A 96 1.47 -5.89 -8.12
CA HIS A 96 0.51 -6.26 -7.07
C HIS A 96 -0.69 -5.32 -7.05
N ALA A 97 -0.43 -4.00 -7.04
CA ALA A 97 -1.47 -2.99 -7.02
C ALA A 97 -2.39 -3.04 -8.25
N ILE A 98 -1.86 -3.34 -9.44
CA ILE A 98 -2.67 -3.53 -10.65
C ILE A 98 -3.55 -4.76 -10.53
N VAL A 99 -2.99 -5.90 -10.13
CA VAL A 99 -3.74 -7.16 -9.99
C VAL A 99 -4.87 -7.04 -8.97
N LYS A 100 -4.63 -6.29 -7.89
CA LYS A 100 -5.62 -6.00 -6.84
C LYS A 100 -6.61 -4.88 -7.21
N GLY A 101 -6.47 -4.27 -8.39
CA GLY A 101 -7.31 -3.16 -8.84
C GLY A 101 -7.20 -1.91 -7.96
N ILE A 102 -6.08 -1.74 -7.27
CA ILE A 102 -5.79 -0.56 -6.45
C ILE A 102 -5.32 0.61 -7.31
N ILE A 103 -4.54 0.30 -8.35
CA ILE A 103 -4.19 1.21 -9.43
C ILE A 103 -4.73 0.64 -10.73
N LEU A 104 -5.37 1.49 -11.51
CA LEU A 104 -5.85 1.17 -12.84
C LEU A 104 -4.72 1.30 -13.86
N LYS A 105 -4.73 0.47 -14.91
CA LYS A 105 -3.70 0.50 -15.96
C LYS A 105 -3.57 1.87 -16.66
N ASN A 106 -4.65 2.64 -16.72
CA ASN A 106 -4.67 3.99 -17.31
C ASN A 106 -4.05 5.08 -16.40
N GLU A 107 -3.83 4.78 -15.12
CA GLU A 107 -3.08 5.64 -14.19
C GLU A 107 -1.56 5.47 -14.33
N ILE A 108 -1.10 4.57 -15.23
CA ILE A 108 0.30 4.23 -15.45
C ILE A 108 0.70 4.61 -16.88
N SER A 109 1.87 5.25 -17.02
CA SER A 109 2.43 5.59 -18.34
C SER A 109 2.63 4.33 -19.20
N PRO A 110 2.26 4.33 -20.50
CA PRO A 110 2.34 3.15 -21.37
C PRO A 110 3.72 2.48 -21.38
N GLY A 111 4.81 3.27 -21.45
CA GLY A 111 6.17 2.72 -21.45
C GLY A 111 6.58 2.00 -20.15
N ILE A 112 5.94 2.31 -19.02
CA ILE A 112 6.09 1.53 -17.79
C ILE A 112 5.23 0.27 -17.87
N LEU A 113 3.97 0.40 -18.31
CA LEU A 113 3.03 -0.71 -18.39
C LEU A 113 3.52 -1.84 -19.32
N GLU A 114 4.16 -1.51 -20.44
CA GLU A 114 4.77 -2.49 -21.36
C GLU A 114 5.92 -3.29 -20.72
N LYS A 115 6.53 -2.75 -19.66
CA LYS A 115 7.71 -3.30 -18.98
C LYS A 115 7.36 -4.03 -17.67
N LEU A 116 6.10 -3.97 -17.25
CA LEU A 116 5.57 -4.72 -16.10
C LEU A 116 5.13 -6.11 -16.58
#